data_AF-A0A1U7SCF6-F1
#
_entry.id   AF-A0A1U7SCF6-F1
#
_cell.length_a   1.000
_cell.length_b   1.000
_cell.length_c   1.000
_cell.angle_alpha   90.00
_cell.angle_beta   90.00
_cell.angle_gamma   90.00
#
_symmetry.space_group_name_H-M   'P 1'
#
loop_
_entity.id
_entity.type
_entity.pdbx_description
1 polymer ?
#
loop_
_entity_poly.entity_id
_entity_poly.type
_entity_poly.pdbx_seq_one_letter_code
_entity_poly.pdbx_strand_id
1 'polypeptide(L)'
;ALTPLLIPEHFPNVPLIAVTRNPVFPRFIKIIEVKNKKLVELLRRKVRLAQPYAGVFLKKDDNNESDVVENLNEIYQTGTFVQIHEMQDLGDKLRMIVMGHRRICINKQLEIEPEEHEAENKHKARKKTKRSKKETEESDMKGQTTELVLEPVARSSPEVLMVEVDNVLHEDFQVTEEVKALTAEIVKTIRDIIALNPLYRESVLQMMQAGQRVVDNPIYLSDMGAALTGAESHELQDILEETNIPKRLYKALSLLKKEFELSKLQQRLGREVEEKIKQTHRKYLLQEQLKIIKKELGLEEEDKDAIEEKFRERLKDLVVPKLVMDVIDEELNKLGLLDNHSSEFK
;
A
#
# COMPACT_ATOMS: atom_id res chain seq x y z
N ALA A 1 -2.16 28.96 -1.31
CA ALA A 1 -3.33 28.08 -1.32
C ALA A 1 -4.00 28.23 -2.67
N LEU A 2 -4.13 27.15 -3.44
CA LEU A 2 -4.90 27.17 -4.68
C LEU A 2 -6.37 27.40 -4.31
N THR A 3 -7.03 28.34 -4.98
CA THR A 3 -8.49 28.56 -4.92
C THR A 3 -9.20 27.23 -5.07
N PRO A 4 -10.32 26.94 -4.36
CA PRO A 4 -11.08 25.73 -4.61
C PRO A 4 -11.65 25.81 -6.03
N LEU A 5 -10.92 25.21 -6.99
CA LEU A 5 -11.39 25.00 -8.34
C LEU A 5 -12.66 24.15 -8.19
N LEU A 6 -13.81 24.69 -8.61
CA LEU A 6 -15.06 23.94 -8.70
C LEU A 6 -14.79 22.70 -9.55
N ILE A 7 -14.93 21.53 -8.93
CA ILE A 7 -14.71 20.25 -9.59
C ILE A 7 -15.81 20.09 -10.66
N PRO A 8 -15.46 19.89 -11.94
CA PRO A 8 -16.45 19.78 -13.00
C PRO A 8 -17.37 18.57 -12.77
N GLU A 9 -18.68 18.78 -12.88
CA GLU A 9 -19.67 17.68 -12.81
C GLU A 9 -19.49 16.67 -13.95
N HIS A 10 -19.06 17.16 -15.12
CA HIS A 10 -18.79 16.35 -16.30
C HIS A 10 -17.37 16.61 -16.80
N PHE A 11 -16.52 15.58 -16.78
CA PHE A 11 -15.15 15.63 -17.26
C PHE A 11 -14.77 14.26 -17.86
N PRO A 12 -15.14 14.01 -19.12
CA PRO A 12 -15.12 12.68 -19.69
C PRO A 12 -13.72 12.22 -20.09
N ASN A 13 -12.80 13.13 -20.41
CA ASN A 13 -11.49 12.77 -20.94
C ASN A 13 -10.42 12.91 -19.86
N VAL A 14 -9.94 11.79 -19.32
CA VAL A 14 -8.97 11.79 -18.21
C VAL A 14 -7.71 10.99 -18.54
N PRO A 15 -6.54 11.41 -18.02
CA PRO A 15 -5.37 10.54 -17.93
C PRO A 15 -5.69 9.29 -17.13
N LEU A 16 -5.25 8.14 -17.61
CA LEU A 16 -5.40 6.86 -16.93
C LEU A 16 -4.18 6.57 -16.06
N ILE A 17 -4.42 6.26 -14.79
CA ILE A 17 -3.40 5.79 -13.85
C ILE A 17 -3.81 4.40 -13.37
N ALA A 18 -2.97 3.40 -13.65
CA ALA A 18 -3.19 2.03 -13.19
C ALA A 18 -2.57 1.83 -11.80
N VAL A 19 -3.32 1.26 -10.87
CA VAL A 19 -2.84 0.93 -9.51
C VAL A 19 -3.05 -0.55 -9.21
N THR A 20 -2.22 -1.12 -8.35
CA THR A 20 -2.35 -2.50 -7.85
C THR A 20 -2.82 -2.52 -6.40
N ARG A 21 -3.34 -3.67 -5.96
CA ARG A 21 -3.78 -4.02 -4.61
C ARG A 21 -4.99 -3.23 -4.10
N ASN A 22 -4.89 -1.92 -4.00
CA ASN A 22 -5.89 -1.09 -3.32
C ASN A 22 -6.49 -0.06 -4.29
N PRO A 23 -7.79 -0.08 -4.58
CA PRO A 23 -8.44 1.00 -5.33
C PRO A 23 -8.45 2.31 -4.53
N VAL A 24 -8.74 3.42 -5.21
CA VAL A 24 -9.00 4.71 -4.55
C VAL A 24 -10.50 4.85 -4.36
N PHE A 25 -10.99 4.95 -3.13
CA PHE A 25 -12.40 5.22 -2.87
C PHE A 25 -12.73 6.72 -2.92
N PRO A 26 -13.96 7.11 -3.29
CA PRO A 26 -14.41 8.50 -3.21
C PRO A 26 -14.26 9.10 -1.80
N ARG A 27 -13.85 10.37 -1.72
CA ARG A 27 -13.54 11.15 -0.51
C ARG A 27 -12.29 10.72 0.27
N PHE A 28 -11.54 9.72 -0.22
CA PHE A 28 -10.26 9.34 0.37
C PHE A 28 -9.09 10.02 -0.31
N ILE A 29 -8.09 10.40 0.49
CA ILE A 29 -6.80 10.87 0.00
C ILE A 29 -5.87 9.67 -0.11
N LYS A 30 -5.18 9.52 -1.24
CA LYS A 30 -4.19 8.48 -1.46
C LYS A 30 -2.91 9.06 -2.06
N ILE A 31 -1.79 8.51 -1.65
CA ILE A 31 -0.49 8.79 -2.28
C ILE A 31 -0.30 7.80 -3.42
N ILE A 32 0.03 8.30 -4.61
CA ILE A 32 0.30 7.50 -5.81
C ILE A 32 1.68 7.86 -6.34
N GLU A 33 2.45 6.85 -6.75
CA GLU A 33 3.75 7.03 -7.39
C GLU A 33 3.68 6.55 -8.83
N VAL A 34 4.12 7.41 -9.76
CA VAL A 34 4.06 7.19 -11.21
C VAL A 34 5.50 7.16 -11.74
N LYS A 35 5.87 6.10 -12.45
CA LYS A 35 7.24 5.86 -12.97
C LYS A 35 7.33 6.09 -14.47
N ASN A 36 6.24 5.86 -15.21
CA ASN A 36 6.22 6.01 -16.66
C ASN A 36 6.43 7.47 -17.08
N LYS A 37 7.49 7.72 -17.87
CA LYS A 37 7.88 9.09 -18.26
C LYS A 37 6.81 9.81 -19.09
N LYS A 38 6.13 9.10 -20.00
CA LYS A 38 5.08 9.69 -20.85
C LYS A 38 3.87 10.10 -20.01
N LEU A 39 3.44 9.23 -19.09
CA LEU A 39 2.35 9.53 -18.16
C LEU A 39 2.71 10.69 -17.23
N VAL A 40 3.94 10.72 -16.70
CA VAL A 40 4.44 11.84 -15.88
C VAL A 40 4.40 13.16 -16.66
N GLU A 41 4.85 13.19 -17.90
CA GLU A 41 4.81 14.38 -18.75
C GLU A 41 3.37 14.84 -19.03
N LEU A 42 2.48 13.90 -19.34
CA LEU A 42 1.05 14.16 -19.55
C LEU A 42 0.39 14.77 -18.30
N LEU A 43 0.63 14.18 -17.12
CA LEU A 43 0.10 14.67 -15.85
C LEU A 43 0.63 16.07 -15.52
N ARG A 44 1.93 16.32 -15.72
CA ARG A 44 2.53 17.66 -15.57
C ARG A 44 1.88 18.68 -16.50
N ARG A 45 1.67 18.32 -17.77
CA ARG A 45 0.99 19.18 -18.75
C ARG A 45 -0.44 19.50 -18.30
N LYS A 46 -1.22 18.49 -17.89
CA LYS A 46 -2.61 18.67 -17.41
C LYS A 46 -2.70 19.57 -16.19
N VAL A 47 -1.80 19.42 -15.22
CA VAL A 47 -1.78 20.32 -14.05
C VAL A 47 -1.37 21.76 -14.42
N ARG A 48 -0.40 21.95 -15.33
CA ARG A 48 -0.03 23.28 -15.84
C ARG A 48 -1.18 23.96 -16.57
N LEU A 49 -2.03 23.19 -17.25
CA LEU A 49 -3.26 23.66 -17.91
C LEU A 49 -4.43 23.88 -16.92
N ALA A 50 -4.18 23.86 -15.61
CA ALA A 50 -5.20 23.97 -14.57
C ALA A 50 -6.30 22.88 -14.65
N GLN A 51 -5.95 21.71 -15.18
CA GLN A 51 -6.79 20.51 -15.22
C GLN A 51 -6.15 19.38 -14.38
N PRO A 52 -6.07 19.52 -13.03
CA PRO A 52 -5.38 18.56 -12.17
C PRO A 52 -6.26 17.31 -11.89
N TYR A 53 -6.77 16.66 -12.94
CA TYR A 53 -7.71 15.56 -12.83
C TYR A 53 -7.18 14.31 -13.54
N ALA A 54 -7.44 13.14 -12.97
CA ALA A 54 -7.09 11.85 -13.54
C ALA A 54 -8.15 10.79 -13.17
N GLY A 55 -8.16 9.68 -13.92
CA GLY A 55 -8.89 8.48 -13.56
C GLY A 55 -7.94 7.43 -13.02
N VAL A 56 -8.23 6.91 -11.83
CA VAL A 56 -7.45 5.83 -11.21
C VAL A 56 -8.22 4.53 -11.31
N PHE A 57 -7.61 3.50 -11.88
CA PHE A 57 -8.22 2.20 -12.13
C PHE A 57 -7.37 1.08 -11.55
N LEU A 58 -8.02 0.09 -10.95
CA LEU A 58 -7.36 -1.07 -10.36
C LEU A 58 -6.98 -2.07 -11.46
N LYS A 59 -5.78 -2.64 -11.38
CA LYS A 59 -5.34 -3.73 -12.23
C LYS A 59 -5.91 -5.06 -11.74
N LYS A 60 -6.16 -5.98 -12.67
CA LYS A 60 -6.60 -7.35 -12.34
C LYS A 60 -5.45 -8.25 -11.90
N ASP A 61 -4.22 -7.94 -12.33
CA ASP A 61 -3.00 -8.64 -11.88
C ASP A 61 -2.22 -7.76 -10.90
N ASP A 62 -2.17 -8.18 -9.65
CA ASP A 62 -1.46 -7.49 -8.57
C ASP A 62 0.07 -7.60 -8.66
N ASN A 63 0.60 -8.51 -9.49
CA ASN A 63 2.04 -8.66 -9.68
C ASN A 63 2.62 -7.63 -10.65
N ASN A 64 1.77 -7.02 -11.49
CA ASN A 64 2.20 -6.05 -12.48
C ASN A 64 2.18 -4.62 -11.88
N GLU A 65 3.31 -4.20 -11.30
CA GLU A 65 3.50 -2.88 -10.69
C GLU A 65 3.62 -1.69 -11.67
N SER A 66 3.43 -1.92 -12.98
CA SER A 66 3.42 -0.83 -13.96
C SER A 66 2.22 0.10 -13.76
N ASP A 67 2.47 1.40 -13.79
CA ASP A 67 1.49 2.49 -13.65
C ASP A 67 0.68 2.78 -14.93
N VAL A 68 1.03 2.11 -16.02
CA VAL A 68 0.32 2.10 -17.31
C VAL A 68 -0.10 0.68 -17.70
N VAL A 69 -1.04 0.59 -18.64
CA VAL A 69 -1.49 -0.69 -19.24
C VAL A 69 -1.34 -0.63 -20.76
N GLU A 70 -1.16 -1.79 -21.38
CA GLU A 70 -1.15 -1.91 -22.84
C GLU A 70 -2.57 -2.11 -23.38
N ASN A 71 -3.43 -2.78 -22.60
CA ASN A 71 -4.81 -3.06 -22.98
C ASN A 71 -5.78 -2.75 -21.83
N LEU A 72 -6.98 -2.26 -22.17
CA LEU A 72 -8.05 -2.01 -21.19
C LEU A 72 -8.51 -3.27 -20.44
N ASN A 73 -8.25 -4.47 -20.98
CA ASN A 73 -8.64 -5.72 -20.34
C ASN A 73 -7.83 -6.04 -19.08
N GLU A 74 -6.66 -5.43 -18.91
CA GLU A 74 -5.76 -5.61 -17.76
C GLU A 74 -6.27 -4.93 -16.48
N ILE A 75 -7.25 -4.04 -16.61
CA ILE A 75 -7.84 -3.27 -15.51
C ILE A 75 -9.32 -3.55 -15.37
N TYR A 76 -9.85 -3.19 -14.21
CA TYR A 76 -11.28 -3.11 -14.00
C TYR A 76 -11.86 -1.87 -14.68
N GLN A 77 -13.08 -2.02 -15.21
CA GLN A 77 -13.71 -0.96 -15.99
C GLN A 77 -14.15 0.22 -15.11
N THR A 78 -14.49 -0.05 -13.86
CA THR A 78 -14.85 0.98 -12.88
C THR A 78 -13.62 1.42 -12.09
N GLY A 79 -13.44 2.72 -11.99
CA GLY A 79 -12.41 3.35 -11.18
C GLY A 79 -12.94 4.60 -10.49
N THR A 80 -12.02 5.46 -10.09
CA THR A 80 -12.36 6.69 -9.37
C THR A 80 -11.75 7.90 -10.06
N PHE A 81 -12.57 8.91 -10.25
CA PHE A 81 -12.14 10.24 -10.67
C PHE A 81 -11.44 10.90 -9.49
N VAL A 82 -10.19 11.29 -9.69
CA VAL A 82 -9.35 11.89 -8.67
C VAL A 82 -8.90 13.29 -9.06
N GLN A 83 -8.73 14.13 -8.04
CA GLN A 83 -8.08 15.43 -8.15
C GLN A 83 -6.67 15.34 -7.57
N ILE A 84 -5.69 15.85 -8.30
CA ILE A 84 -4.30 15.95 -7.89
C ILE A 84 -4.16 17.22 -7.04
N HIS A 85 -3.92 17.06 -5.75
CA HIS A 85 -3.72 18.19 -4.83
C HIS A 85 -2.27 18.66 -4.82
N GLU A 86 -1.35 17.71 -4.85
CA GLU A 86 0.09 17.99 -4.75
C GLU A 86 0.87 17.00 -5.61
N MET A 87 1.97 17.49 -6.20
CA MET A 87 2.92 16.70 -6.95
C MET A 87 4.34 17.00 -6.47
N GLN A 88 5.11 15.94 -6.26
CA GLN A 88 6.50 15.99 -5.86
C GLN A 88 7.33 15.17 -6.84
N ASP A 89 8.31 15.83 -7.47
CA ASP A 89 9.27 15.17 -8.35
C ASP A 89 10.40 14.57 -7.51
N LEU A 90 10.60 13.26 -7.62
CA LEU A 90 11.70 12.54 -6.97
C LEU A 90 12.82 12.18 -7.96
N GLY A 91 12.72 12.62 -9.22
CA GLY A 91 13.68 12.37 -10.29
C GLY A 91 13.41 11.08 -11.06
N ASP A 92 13.28 9.94 -10.37
CA ASP A 92 12.97 8.63 -10.95
C ASP A 92 11.47 8.35 -11.06
N LYS A 93 10.68 8.98 -10.19
CA LYS A 93 9.22 8.86 -10.12
C LYS A 93 8.56 10.17 -9.71
N LEU A 94 7.31 10.34 -10.11
CA LEU A 94 6.44 11.42 -9.66
C LEU A 94 5.55 10.90 -8.52
N ARG A 95 5.72 11.46 -7.32
CA ARG A 95 4.81 11.21 -6.20
C ARG A 95 3.68 12.24 -6.23
N MET A 96 2.44 11.79 -6.07
CA MET A 96 1.27 12.66 -6.06
C MET A 96 0.38 12.35 -4.87
N ILE A 97 -0.23 13.39 -4.31
CA ILE A 97 -1.33 13.26 -3.34
C ILE A 97 -2.62 13.52 -4.12
N VAL A 98 -3.47 12.49 -4.20
CA VAL A 98 -4.74 12.56 -4.93
C VAL A 98 -5.93 12.41 -3.98
N MET A 99 -7.03 13.09 -4.27
CA MET A 99 -8.31 12.93 -3.57
C MET A 99 -9.34 12.33 -4.53
N GLY A 100 -9.94 11.20 -4.16
CA GLY A 100 -11.05 10.61 -4.90
C GLY A 100 -12.32 11.45 -4.74
N HIS A 101 -13.09 11.62 -5.82
CA HIS A 101 -14.33 12.40 -5.81
C HIS A 101 -15.57 11.59 -6.15
N ARG A 102 -15.52 10.81 -7.22
CA ARG A 102 -16.65 9.99 -7.69
C ARG A 102 -16.19 8.78 -8.47
N ARG A 103 -17.07 7.78 -8.59
CA ARG A 103 -16.84 6.59 -9.41
C ARG A 103 -17.01 6.93 -10.89
N ILE A 104 -16.17 6.35 -11.72
CA ILE A 104 -16.21 6.51 -13.18
C ILE A 104 -16.03 5.16 -13.86
N CYS A 105 -16.64 4.99 -15.03
CA CYS A 105 -16.54 3.80 -15.85
C CYS A 105 -15.85 4.13 -17.17
N ILE A 106 -14.94 3.28 -17.64
CA ILE A 106 -14.28 3.46 -18.94
C ILE A 106 -15.24 3.12 -20.08
N ASN A 107 -15.39 4.05 -21.02
CA ASN A 107 -16.13 3.84 -22.25
C ASN A 107 -15.22 3.41 -23.39
N LYS A 108 -14.15 4.18 -23.66
CA LYS A 108 -13.20 3.91 -24.74
C LYS A 108 -11.82 4.48 -24.45
N GLN A 109 -10.82 3.89 -25.07
CA GLN A 109 -9.47 4.45 -25.14
C GLN A 109 -9.43 5.63 -26.11
N LEU A 110 -8.66 6.66 -25.76
CA LEU A 110 -8.38 7.81 -26.62
C LEU A 110 -6.92 7.76 -27.07
N GLU A 111 -6.68 7.98 -28.36
CA GLU A 111 -5.33 8.19 -28.87
C GLU A 111 -4.87 9.61 -28.50
N ILE A 112 -3.64 9.73 -28.02
CA ILE A 112 -3.03 11.04 -27.80
C ILE A 112 -2.57 11.54 -29.17
N GLU A 113 -3.34 12.43 -29.78
CA GLU A 113 -2.82 13.23 -30.88
C GLU A 113 -1.67 14.10 -30.33
N PRO A 114 -0.48 14.09 -30.95
CA PRO A 114 0.56 15.04 -30.63
C PRO A 114 0.09 16.44 -31.06
N GLU A 115 -0.66 17.11 -30.19
CA GLU A 115 -1.02 18.51 -30.42
C GLU A 115 0.27 19.34 -30.49
N GLU A 116 0.48 19.95 -31.65
CA GLU A 116 1.58 20.87 -31.94
C GLU A 116 1.68 21.95 -30.85
N HIS A 117 2.91 22.31 -30.51
CA HIS A 117 3.23 23.39 -29.57
C HIS A 117 2.37 24.64 -29.85
N GLU A 118 1.35 24.89 -29.02
CA GLU A 118 0.62 26.16 -29.08
C GLU A 118 1.59 27.29 -28.71
N ALA A 119 2.08 27.96 -29.74
CA ALA A 119 2.81 29.20 -29.65
C ALA A 119 1.99 30.21 -28.85
N GLU A 120 2.60 30.75 -27.80
CA GLU A 120 2.01 31.74 -26.93
C GLU A 120 1.40 32.90 -27.72
N ASN A 121 0.16 33.19 -27.34
CA ASN A 121 -0.73 34.19 -27.88
C ASN A 121 -0.17 35.62 -27.63
N LYS A 122 0.74 36.11 -28.49
CA LYS A 122 1.04 37.54 -28.64
C LYS A 122 -0.02 38.23 -29.50
N HIS A 123 -1.26 38.26 -29.02
CA HIS A 123 -2.27 39.17 -29.56
C HIS A 123 -2.88 40.03 -28.45
N LYS A 124 -2.15 41.11 -28.11
CA LYS A 124 -2.72 42.39 -27.66
C LYS A 124 -1.63 43.47 -27.67
N ALA A 125 -1.55 44.23 -28.76
CA ALA A 125 -1.36 45.69 -28.75
C ALA A 125 -1.07 46.25 -30.16
N ARG A 126 -2.11 46.77 -30.82
CA ARG A 126 -2.20 48.15 -31.36
C ARG A 126 -3.04 48.23 -32.63
N LYS A 127 -4.31 48.58 -32.43
CA LYS A 127 -5.08 49.41 -33.35
C LYS A 127 -4.44 50.81 -33.39
N LYS A 128 -3.93 51.25 -34.54
CA LYS A 128 -4.31 52.51 -35.22
C LYS A 128 -3.45 52.75 -36.47
N THR A 129 -4.17 53.00 -37.59
CA THR A 129 -3.80 53.80 -38.78
C THR A 129 -2.62 53.29 -39.63
N LYS A 130 -2.66 53.23 -40.97
CA LYS A 130 -3.22 54.18 -41.94
C LYS A 130 -3.25 53.52 -43.34
N ARG A 131 -4.20 53.94 -44.17
CA ARG A 131 -4.32 53.69 -45.62
C ARG A 131 -2.98 53.87 -46.37
N SER A 132 -2.65 52.98 -47.31
CA SER A 132 -2.41 53.34 -48.72
C SER A 132 -2.05 52.15 -49.62
N LYS A 133 -2.72 52.13 -50.79
CA LYS A 133 -2.35 51.67 -52.15
C LYS A 133 -1.92 50.23 -52.45
N LYS A 134 -2.76 49.60 -53.29
CA LYS A 134 -2.46 48.68 -54.39
C LYS A 134 -1.24 49.11 -55.20
N GLU A 135 -0.41 48.15 -55.60
CA GLU A 135 -0.03 47.89 -56.99
C GLU A 135 0.54 46.47 -57.14
N THR A 136 0.32 45.96 -58.33
CA THR A 136 0.49 44.60 -58.88
C THR A 136 1.96 44.31 -59.21
N GLU A 137 2.40 43.05 -59.21
CA GLU A 137 3.11 42.39 -60.34
C GLU A 137 3.60 40.98 -59.97
N GLU A 138 3.40 40.05 -60.91
CA GLU A 138 3.90 38.68 -60.93
C GLU A 138 5.40 38.67 -61.25
N SER A 139 6.15 37.71 -60.68
CA SER A 139 7.15 36.96 -61.46
C SER A 139 7.73 35.75 -60.71
N ASP A 140 7.80 34.70 -61.50
CA ASP A 140 8.28 33.34 -61.31
C ASP A 140 9.71 33.11 -60.77
N MET A 141 9.83 31.93 -60.12
CA MET A 141 10.86 30.88 -60.33
C MET A 141 12.05 30.67 -59.36
N LYS A 142 12.17 29.37 -59.02
CA LYS A 142 13.30 28.58 -58.45
C LYS A 142 13.48 28.69 -56.92
N GLY A 143 13.47 27.61 -56.14
CA GLY A 143 13.79 26.21 -56.41
C GLY A 143 14.94 25.80 -55.48
N GLN A 144 14.62 25.25 -54.31
CA GLN A 144 15.49 24.38 -53.52
C GLN A 144 14.66 23.67 -52.44
N THR A 145 14.22 22.47 -52.79
CA THR A 145 13.68 21.45 -51.89
C THR A 145 14.84 20.90 -51.09
N THR A 146 14.96 21.29 -49.83
CA THR A 146 15.79 20.58 -48.86
C THR A 146 15.00 19.36 -48.42
N GLU A 147 15.34 18.18 -48.95
CA GLU A 147 14.87 16.89 -48.45
C GLU A 147 15.32 16.74 -46.99
N LEU A 148 14.45 17.10 -46.06
CA LEU A 148 14.53 16.60 -44.70
C LEU A 148 14.02 15.16 -44.75
N VAL A 149 14.98 14.24 -44.74
CA VAL A 149 14.77 12.82 -44.50
C VAL A 149 14.02 12.70 -43.17
N LEU A 150 12.71 12.48 -43.24
CA LEU A 150 11.90 12.09 -42.10
C LEU A 150 12.32 10.67 -41.75
N GLU A 151 13.15 10.54 -40.71
CA GLU A 151 13.35 9.27 -40.03
C GLU A 151 11.97 8.75 -39.59
N PRO A 152 11.64 7.47 -39.82
CA PRO A 152 10.35 6.94 -39.45
C PRO A 152 10.24 6.99 -37.92
N VAL A 153 9.35 7.87 -37.43
CA VAL A 153 8.98 7.96 -36.02
C VAL A 153 8.60 6.57 -35.55
N ALA A 154 9.42 6.03 -34.66
CA ALA A 154 9.20 4.73 -34.04
C ALA A 154 7.76 4.67 -33.52
N ARG A 155 6.97 3.70 -34.01
CA ARG A 155 5.62 3.42 -33.52
C ARG A 155 5.68 3.39 -32.00
N SER A 156 5.07 4.37 -31.36
CA SER A 156 5.00 4.46 -29.90
C SER A 156 4.38 3.18 -29.38
N SER A 157 4.98 2.57 -28.35
CA SER A 157 4.39 1.48 -27.59
C SER A 157 2.90 1.75 -27.30
N PRO A 158 2.02 0.73 -27.37
CA PRO A 158 0.57 0.86 -27.30
C PRO A 158 0.10 1.08 -25.85
N GLU A 159 0.73 1.99 -25.12
CA GLU A 159 0.36 2.30 -23.74
C GLU A 159 -0.91 3.15 -23.75
N VAL A 160 -1.91 2.71 -22.98
CA VAL A 160 -3.16 3.45 -22.77
C VAL A 160 -2.90 4.58 -21.79
N LEU A 161 -2.84 5.81 -22.30
CA LEU A 161 -2.56 6.99 -21.48
C LEU A 161 -3.80 7.87 -21.23
N MET A 162 -4.79 7.82 -22.12
CA MET A 162 -6.02 8.61 -22.03
C MET A 162 -7.24 7.73 -22.28
N VAL A 163 -8.31 7.99 -21.52
CA VAL A 163 -9.60 7.30 -21.66
C VAL A 163 -10.76 8.28 -21.60
N GLU A 164 -11.84 7.94 -22.31
CA GLU A 164 -13.15 8.56 -22.13
C GLU A 164 -13.92 7.79 -21.06
N VAL A 165 -14.51 8.51 -20.10
CA VAL A 165 -15.17 7.96 -18.93
C VAL A 165 -16.53 8.60 -18.68
N ASP A 166 -17.44 7.82 -18.14
CA ASP A 166 -18.74 8.28 -17.65
C ASP A 166 -18.82 8.18 -16.13
N ASN A 167 -19.62 9.06 -15.53
CA ASN A 167 -19.91 9.02 -14.10
C ASN A 167 -20.81 7.83 -13.77
N VAL A 168 -20.42 7.03 -12.78
CA VAL A 168 -21.27 5.94 -12.27
C VAL A 168 -22.24 6.50 -11.24
N LEU A 169 -23.53 6.38 -11.53
CA LEU A 169 -24.62 6.73 -10.61
C LEU A 169 -25.02 5.52 -9.78
N HIS A 170 -25.46 5.76 -8.55
CA HIS A 170 -26.04 4.73 -7.70
C HIS A 170 -27.48 4.44 -8.12
N GLU A 171 -27.92 3.21 -7.90
CA GLU A 171 -29.34 2.88 -7.97
C GLU A 171 -30.09 3.64 -6.88
N ASP A 172 -31.29 4.10 -7.19
CA ASP A 172 -32.19 4.67 -6.19
C ASP A 172 -32.46 3.63 -5.10
N PHE A 173 -32.33 4.04 -3.84
CA PHE A 173 -32.55 3.16 -2.70
C PHE A 173 -33.42 3.84 -1.65
N GLN A 174 -34.16 3.00 -0.91
CA GLN A 174 -34.95 3.44 0.23
C GLN A 174 -34.18 3.15 1.52
N VAL A 175 -34.24 4.09 2.48
CA VAL A 175 -33.66 3.90 3.81
C VAL A 175 -34.62 3.04 4.64
N THR A 176 -34.60 1.73 4.40
CA THR A 176 -35.35 0.74 5.18
C THR A 176 -34.74 0.53 6.57
N GLU A 177 -35.46 -0.15 7.46
CA GLU A 177 -34.91 -0.53 8.77
C GLU A 177 -33.67 -1.41 8.64
N GLU A 178 -33.61 -2.26 7.62
CA GLU A 178 -32.45 -3.09 7.31
C GLU A 178 -31.21 -2.25 6.97
N VAL A 179 -31.35 -1.24 6.12
CA VAL A 179 -30.24 -0.32 5.78
C VAL A 179 -29.74 0.42 7.01
N LYS A 180 -30.66 0.85 7.89
CA LYS A 180 -30.30 1.50 9.16
C LYS A 180 -29.56 0.54 10.09
N ALA A 181 -30.03 -0.70 10.22
CA ALA A 181 -29.40 -1.72 11.04
C ALA A 181 -27.99 -2.07 10.53
N LEU A 182 -27.83 -2.27 9.23
CA LEU A 182 -26.52 -2.51 8.58
C LEU A 182 -25.55 -1.36 8.83
N THR A 183 -26.03 -0.12 8.64
CA THR A 183 -25.24 1.10 8.88
C THR A 183 -24.76 1.16 10.34
N ALA A 184 -25.65 0.92 11.30
CA ALA A 184 -25.31 0.90 12.72
C ALA A 184 -24.28 -0.20 13.06
N GLU A 185 -24.44 -1.39 12.48
CA GLU A 185 -23.53 -2.52 12.72
C GLU A 185 -22.14 -2.29 12.09
N ILE A 186 -22.07 -1.65 10.92
CA ILE A 186 -20.79 -1.21 10.31
C ILE A 186 -20.10 -0.21 11.22
N VAL A 187 -20.80 0.84 11.67
CA VAL A 187 -20.23 1.86 12.56
C VAL A 187 -19.71 1.23 13.85
N LYS A 188 -20.47 0.29 14.44
CA LYS A 188 -20.04 -0.46 15.63
C LYS A 188 -18.77 -1.26 15.35
N THR A 189 -18.76 -2.04 14.26
CA THR A 189 -17.60 -2.88 13.90
C THR A 189 -16.34 -2.05 13.65
N ILE A 190 -16.47 -0.89 12.98
CA ILE A 190 -15.35 0.05 12.79
C ILE A 190 -14.81 0.55 14.13
N ARG A 191 -15.69 0.95 15.08
CA ARG A 191 -15.25 1.37 16.42
C ARG A 191 -14.52 0.25 17.16
N ASP A 192 -15.01 -0.99 17.04
CA ASP A 192 -14.39 -2.14 17.70
C ASP A 192 -12.99 -2.43 17.11
N ILE A 193 -12.80 -2.30 15.78
CA ILE A 193 -11.48 -2.43 15.13
C ILE A 193 -10.51 -1.34 15.62
N ILE A 194 -10.95 -0.07 15.66
CA ILE A 194 -10.13 1.05 16.15
C ILE A 194 -9.73 0.86 17.62
N ALA A 195 -10.60 0.25 18.43
CA ALA A 195 -10.29 -0.04 19.82
C ALA A 195 -9.19 -1.10 19.97
N LEU A 196 -9.09 -2.05 19.04
CA LEU A 196 -8.08 -3.11 19.04
C LEU A 196 -6.71 -2.62 18.54
N ASN A 197 -6.68 -1.69 17.58
CA ASN A 197 -5.45 -1.18 17.00
C ASN A 197 -5.36 0.36 17.12
N PRO A 198 -4.62 0.87 18.14
CA PRO A 198 -4.47 2.29 18.39
C PRO A 198 -3.88 3.10 17.23
N LEU A 199 -3.20 2.47 16.26
CA LEU A 199 -2.64 3.16 15.10
C LEU A 199 -3.73 3.72 14.16
N TYR A 200 -4.90 3.08 14.11
CA TYR A 200 -6.03 3.59 13.34
C TYR A 200 -6.77 4.72 14.04
N ARG A 201 -6.50 4.95 15.34
CA ARG A 201 -7.28 5.84 16.18
C ARG A 201 -7.23 7.28 15.69
N GLU A 202 -6.05 7.82 15.37
CA GLU A 202 -5.94 9.21 14.92
C GLU A 202 -6.52 9.42 13.52
N SER A 203 -6.18 8.54 12.57
CA SER A 203 -6.64 8.65 11.17
C SER A 203 -8.16 8.51 11.04
N VAL A 204 -8.76 7.60 11.81
CA VAL A 204 -10.21 7.36 11.74
C VAL A 204 -11.00 8.30 12.64
N LEU A 205 -10.48 8.71 13.80
CA LEU A 205 -11.16 9.71 14.63
C LEU A 205 -11.26 11.05 13.90
N GLN A 206 -10.22 11.48 13.18
CA GLN A 206 -10.27 12.71 12.40
C GLN A 206 -11.35 12.63 11.30
N MET A 207 -11.49 11.46 10.67
CA MET A 207 -12.50 11.19 9.65
C MET A 207 -13.93 11.08 10.21
N MET A 208 -14.10 10.53 11.42
CA MET A 208 -15.39 10.43 12.11
C MET A 208 -15.82 11.76 12.77
N GLN A 209 -14.87 12.59 13.20
CA GLN A 209 -15.13 13.91 13.80
C GLN A 209 -15.48 14.96 12.74
N ALA A 210 -15.02 14.79 11.50
CA ALA A 210 -15.33 15.68 10.38
C ALA A 210 -16.82 15.72 9.99
N GLY A 211 -17.67 14.87 10.58
CA GLY A 211 -19.11 15.09 10.52
C GLY A 211 -19.91 14.10 11.33
N GLN A 212 -20.76 14.60 12.22
CA GLN A 212 -21.87 13.84 12.82
C GLN A 212 -22.82 13.20 11.77
N ARG A 213 -22.60 13.41 10.46
CA ARG A 213 -23.36 12.89 9.32
C ARG A 213 -22.71 11.68 8.62
N VAL A 214 -21.56 11.16 9.07
CA VAL A 214 -20.94 9.96 8.46
C VAL A 214 -21.87 8.74 8.57
N VAL A 215 -22.63 8.66 9.67
CA VAL A 215 -23.62 7.61 9.91
C VAL A 215 -24.84 7.75 8.97
N ASP A 216 -25.13 8.95 8.48
CA ASP A 216 -26.30 9.20 7.64
C ASP A 216 -26.04 8.98 6.14
N ASN A 217 -24.81 8.63 5.76
CA ASN A 217 -24.43 8.40 4.37
C ASN A 217 -23.94 6.96 4.17
N PRO A 218 -24.84 6.01 3.81
CA PRO A 218 -24.47 4.61 3.66
C PRO A 218 -23.43 4.35 2.57
N ILE A 219 -23.40 5.19 1.52
CA ILE A 219 -22.40 5.12 0.45
C ILE A 219 -21.01 5.37 1.03
N TYR A 220 -20.84 6.52 1.69
CA TYR A 220 -19.56 6.89 2.28
C TYR A 220 -19.13 5.92 3.38
N LEU A 221 -20.07 5.42 4.16
CA LEU A 221 -19.79 4.43 5.20
C LEU A 221 -19.26 3.11 4.62
N SER A 222 -19.82 2.64 3.49
CA SER A 222 -19.32 1.45 2.80
C SER A 222 -17.91 1.65 2.23
N ASP A 223 -17.63 2.83 1.66
CA ASP A 223 -16.33 3.20 1.13
C ASP A 223 -15.27 3.29 2.25
N MET A 224 -15.66 3.87 3.38
CA MET A 224 -14.82 3.94 4.59
C MET A 224 -14.58 2.57 5.20
N GLY A 225 -15.61 1.71 5.24
CA GLY A 225 -15.47 0.34 5.70
C GLY A 225 -14.41 -0.41 4.90
N ALA A 226 -14.50 -0.36 3.57
CA ALA A 226 -13.55 -1.01 2.68
C ALA A 226 -12.11 -0.45 2.85
N ALA A 227 -11.97 0.87 2.94
CA ALA A 227 -10.66 1.53 3.11
C ALA A 227 -9.94 1.19 4.44
N LEU A 228 -10.66 0.66 5.44
CA LEU A 228 -10.10 0.23 6.72
C LEU A 228 -9.73 -1.25 6.77
N THR A 229 -10.05 -2.02 5.73
CA THR A 229 -9.75 -3.45 5.67
C THR A 229 -8.49 -3.73 4.84
N GLY A 230 -7.75 -4.77 5.23
CA GLY A 230 -6.69 -5.35 4.40
C GLY A 230 -7.21 -6.43 3.45
N ALA A 231 -8.43 -6.25 2.91
CA ALA A 231 -9.08 -7.23 2.04
C ALA A 231 -8.37 -7.37 0.68
N GLU A 232 -8.71 -8.43 -0.05
CA GLU A 232 -8.11 -8.68 -1.36
C GLU A 232 -8.57 -7.63 -2.39
N SER A 233 -7.73 -7.39 -3.40
CA SER A 233 -7.94 -6.36 -4.43
C SER A 233 -9.30 -6.50 -5.13
N HIS A 234 -9.66 -7.73 -5.50
CA HIS A 234 -10.94 -8.05 -6.12
C HIS A 234 -12.14 -7.81 -5.19
N GLU A 235 -12.04 -8.12 -3.89
CA GLU A 235 -13.10 -7.87 -2.91
C GLU A 235 -13.34 -6.36 -2.71
N LEU A 236 -12.26 -5.56 -2.69
CA LEU A 236 -12.36 -4.10 -2.62
C LEU A 236 -12.98 -3.52 -3.89
N GLN A 237 -12.62 -4.07 -5.05
CA GLN A 237 -13.19 -3.68 -6.32
C GLN A 237 -14.68 -4.01 -6.42
N ASP A 238 -15.10 -5.16 -5.90
CA ASP A 238 -16.51 -5.57 -5.84
C ASP A 238 -17.39 -4.57 -5.05
N ILE A 239 -16.81 -3.83 -4.09
CA ILE A 239 -17.48 -2.76 -3.35
C ILE A 239 -17.51 -1.46 -4.17
N LEU A 240 -16.41 -1.15 -4.85
CA LEU A 240 -16.33 0.03 -5.70
C LEU A 240 -17.37 -0.03 -6.83
N GLU A 241 -17.55 -1.22 -7.44
CA GLU A 241 -18.43 -1.49 -8.57
C GLU A 241 -19.91 -1.63 -8.19
N GLU A 242 -20.23 -2.13 -6.99
CA GLU A 242 -21.61 -2.46 -6.61
C GLU A 242 -22.51 -1.21 -6.55
N THR A 243 -23.39 -0.99 -7.51
CA THR A 243 -24.28 0.19 -7.57
C THR A 243 -25.42 0.15 -6.54
N ASN A 244 -25.80 -1.03 -6.08
CA ASN A 244 -26.89 -1.24 -5.14
C ASN A 244 -26.43 -1.02 -3.69
N ILE A 245 -26.96 0.02 -3.04
CA ILE A 245 -26.49 0.45 -1.72
C ILE A 245 -26.66 -0.61 -0.61
N PRO A 246 -27.83 -1.27 -0.44
CA PRO A 246 -27.97 -2.38 0.51
C PRO A 246 -26.95 -3.50 0.31
N LYS A 247 -26.75 -3.95 -0.94
CA LYS A 247 -25.76 -5.00 -1.25
C LYS A 247 -24.34 -4.54 -0.95
N ARG A 248 -24.00 -3.29 -1.28
CA ARG A 248 -22.68 -2.71 -1.01
C ARG A 248 -22.40 -2.64 0.49
N LEU A 249 -23.38 -2.23 1.30
CA LEU A 249 -23.27 -2.24 2.77
C LEU A 249 -23.02 -3.65 3.31
N TYR A 250 -23.73 -4.64 2.78
CA TYR A 250 -23.53 -6.04 3.20
C TYR A 250 -22.12 -6.54 2.87
N LYS A 251 -21.64 -6.28 1.64
CA LYS A 251 -20.25 -6.59 1.23
C LYS A 251 -19.23 -5.92 2.16
N ALA A 252 -19.38 -4.62 2.40
CA ALA A 252 -18.49 -3.87 3.29
C ALA A 252 -18.52 -4.38 4.73
N LEU A 253 -19.69 -4.70 5.27
CA LEU A 253 -19.83 -5.27 6.60
C LEU A 253 -19.15 -6.64 6.70
N SER A 254 -19.28 -7.49 5.68
CA SER A 254 -18.62 -8.79 5.62
C SER A 254 -17.09 -8.65 5.71
N LEU A 255 -16.50 -7.76 4.91
CA LEU A 255 -15.04 -7.51 4.97
C LEU A 255 -14.61 -6.95 6.32
N LEU A 256 -15.37 -6.01 6.88
CA LEU A 256 -15.08 -5.47 8.22
C LEU A 256 -15.15 -6.53 9.31
N LYS A 257 -16.08 -7.47 9.24
CA LYS A 257 -16.15 -8.58 10.20
C LYS A 257 -14.95 -9.50 10.07
N LYS A 258 -14.50 -9.81 8.84
CA LYS A 258 -13.26 -10.57 8.62
C LYS A 258 -12.05 -9.84 9.23
N GLU A 259 -11.90 -8.54 8.95
CA GLU A 259 -10.82 -7.69 9.48
C GLU A 259 -10.83 -7.63 11.02
N PHE A 260 -12.02 -7.54 11.61
CA PHE A 260 -12.18 -7.53 13.06
C PHE A 260 -11.71 -8.83 13.72
N GLU A 261 -12.09 -9.98 13.17
CA GLU A 261 -11.63 -11.27 13.68
C GLU A 261 -10.12 -11.47 13.47
N LEU A 262 -9.58 -11.01 12.34
CA LEU A 262 -8.13 -10.99 12.10
C LEU A 262 -7.40 -10.13 13.14
N SER A 263 -7.90 -8.92 13.40
CA SER A 263 -7.35 -8.00 14.41
C SER A 263 -7.35 -8.60 15.81
N LYS A 264 -8.42 -9.33 16.19
CA LYS A 264 -8.47 -10.06 17.47
C LYS A 264 -7.41 -11.15 17.54
N LEU A 265 -7.25 -11.93 16.47
CA LEU A 265 -6.26 -13.00 16.41
C LEU A 265 -4.85 -12.44 16.54
N GLN A 266 -4.52 -11.37 15.79
CA GLN A 266 -3.24 -10.67 15.88
C GLN A 266 -2.96 -10.16 17.30
N GLN A 267 -3.96 -9.57 17.96
CA GLN A 267 -3.81 -9.12 19.34
C GLN A 267 -3.55 -10.28 20.31
N ARG A 268 -4.25 -11.41 20.16
CA ARG A 268 -4.03 -12.60 20.98
C ARG A 268 -2.62 -13.15 20.80
N LEU A 269 -2.18 -13.32 19.56
CA LEU A 269 -0.83 -13.79 19.23
C LEU A 269 0.23 -12.85 19.79
N GLY A 270 0.03 -11.53 19.68
CA GLY A 270 0.93 -10.53 20.26
C GLY A 270 1.11 -10.71 21.77
N ARG A 271 0.02 -10.92 22.51
CA ARG A 271 0.08 -11.18 23.96
C ARG A 271 0.81 -12.48 24.30
N GLU A 272 0.52 -13.57 23.59
CA GLU A 272 1.17 -14.86 23.81
C GLU A 272 2.70 -14.79 23.55
N VAL A 273 3.11 -14.08 22.50
CA VAL A 273 4.52 -13.85 22.19
C VAL A 273 5.19 -12.99 23.27
N GLU A 274 4.56 -11.91 23.71
CA GLU A 274 5.07 -11.06 24.79
C GLU A 274 5.25 -11.84 26.10
N GLU A 275 4.28 -12.68 26.46
CA GLU A 275 4.37 -13.52 27.66
C GLU A 275 5.54 -14.50 27.56
N LYS A 276 5.72 -15.16 26.41
CA LYS A 276 6.83 -16.07 26.17
C LYS A 276 8.19 -15.36 26.22
N ILE A 277 8.29 -14.15 25.68
CA ILE A 277 9.51 -13.32 25.76
C ILE A 277 9.79 -12.94 27.22
N LYS A 278 8.78 -12.47 27.97
CA LYS A 278 8.92 -12.13 29.40
C LYS A 278 9.39 -13.32 30.23
N GLN A 279 8.83 -14.51 29.99
CA GLN A 279 9.26 -15.73 30.67
C GLN A 279 10.71 -16.10 30.31
N THR A 280 11.09 -15.99 29.04
CA THR A 280 12.45 -16.29 28.56
C THR A 280 13.47 -15.31 29.15
N HIS A 281 13.18 -14.00 29.09
CA HIS A 281 14.01 -12.96 29.68
C HIS A 281 14.15 -13.13 31.20
N ARG A 282 13.05 -13.48 31.89
CA ARG A 282 13.08 -13.77 33.33
C ARG A 282 13.97 -14.98 33.64
N LYS A 283 13.86 -16.07 32.89
CA LYS A 283 14.71 -17.26 33.06
C LYS A 283 16.18 -16.93 32.83
N TYR A 284 16.48 -16.20 31.75
CA TYR A 284 17.84 -15.75 31.45
C TYR A 284 18.43 -14.91 32.60
N LEU A 285 17.68 -13.92 33.09
CA LEU A 285 18.12 -13.07 34.20
C LEU A 285 18.37 -13.89 35.48
N LEU A 286 17.49 -14.86 35.79
CA LEU A 286 17.67 -15.73 36.95
C LEU A 286 18.89 -16.65 36.81
N GLN A 287 19.16 -17.18 35.61
CA GLN A 287 20.35 -17.98 35.34
C GLN A 287 21.64 -17.16 35.49
N GLU A 288 21.64 -15.91 35.01
CA GLU A 288 22.79 -15.02 35.17
C GLU A 288 23.02 -14.65 36.64
N GLN A 289 21.95 -14.36 37.38
CA GLN A 289 22.02 -14.15 38.83
C GLN A 289 22.56 -15.38 39.56
N LEU A 290 22.09 -16.58 39.20
CA LEU A 290 22.56 -17.83 39.81
C LEU A 290 24.04 -18.08 39.51
N LYS A 291 24.50 -17.76 38.30
CA LYS A 291 25.91 -17.84 37.91
C LYS A 291 26.78 -16.87 38.72
N ILE A 292 26.32 -15.64 38.92
CA ILE A 292 27.01 -14.65 39.76
C ILE A 292 27.05 -15.12 41.23
N ILE A 293 25.93 -15.61 41.78
CA ILE A 293 25.86 -16.14 43.15
C ILE A 293 26.80 -17.34 43.32
N LYS A 294 26.81 -18.30 42.37
CA LYS A 294 27.74 -19.43 42.39
C LYS A 294 29.20 -18.93 42.42
N LYS A 295 29.52 -17.93 41.60
CA LYS A 295 30.85 -17.31 41.57
C LYS A 295 31.21 -16.61 42.89
N GLU A 296 30.30 -15.83 43.47
CA GLU A 296 30.52 -15.15 44.76
C GLU A 296 30.63 -16.13 45.93
N LEU A 297 29.89 -17.25 45.91
CA LEU A 297 29.96 -18.31 46.92
C LEU A 297 31.24 -19.17 46.80
N GLY A 298 32.12 -18.90 45.83
CA GLY A 298 33.29 -19.74 45.57
C GLY A 298 32.93 -21.14 45.05
N LEU A 299 31.69 -21.31 44.57
CA LEU A 299 31.19 -22.48 43.86
C LEU A 299 31.40 -22.31 42.35
N GLU A 300 32.53 -21.70 41.95
CA GLU A 300 33.00 -21.86 40.57
C GLU A 300 33.16 -23.38 40.39
N GLU A 301 32.19 -23.98 39.70
CA GLU A 301 32.28 -25.33 39.19
C GLU A 301 33.44 -25.30 38.19
N GLU A 302 34.66 -25.48 38.70
CA GLU A 302 35.75 -26.11 37.96
C GLU A 302 35.48 -27.63 38.00
N ASP A 303 34.33 -27.91 37.38
CA ASP A 303 33.68 -29.09 36.85
C ASP A 303 34.21 -30.48 37.24
N LYS A 304 33.33 -31.25 37.90
CA LYS A 304 33.37 -32.73 37.93
C LYS A 304 33.67 -33.34 36.56
N ASP A 305 33.13 -32.71 35.50
CA ASP A 305 33.35 -33.12 34.12
C ASP A 305 34.83 -32.97 33.71
N ALA A 306 35.54 -31.93 34.18
CA ALA A 306 36.98 -31.77 33.94
C ALA A 306 37.83 -32.81 34.70
N ILE A 307 37.34 -33.33 35.83
CA ILE A 307 37.99 -34.41 36.58
C ILE A 307 37.75 -35.75 35.87
N GLU A 308 36.52 -36.04 35.44
CA GLU A 308 36.17 -37.25 34.69
C GLU A 308 36.96 -37.33 33.36
N GLU A 309 37.03 -36.23 32.62
CA GLU A 309 37.78 -36.13 31.35
C GLU A 309 39.28 -36.44 31.55
N LYS A 310 39.90 -35.92 32.62
CA LYS A 310 41.31 -36.19 32.97
C LYS A 310 41.57 -37.67 33.27
N PHE A 311 40.64 -38.36 33.94
CA PHE A 311 40.78 -39.79 34.21
C PHE A 311 40.62 -40.62 32.93
N ARG A 312 39.65 -40.28 32.07
CA ARG A 312 39.47 -40.93 30.77
C ARG A 312 40.67 -40.73 29.84
N GLU A 313 41.30 -39.55 29.84
CA GLU A 313 42.54 -39.33 29.08
C GLU A 313 43.69 -40.22 29.55
N ARG A 314 43.89 -40.36 30.86
CA ARG A 314 44.94 -41.23 31.41
C ARG A 314 44.72 -42.72 31.11
N LEU A 315 43.46 -43.14 30.93
CA LEU A 315 43.11 -44.53 30.63
C LEU A 315 43.38 -44.91 29.17
N LYS A 316 43.44 -43.95 28.23
CA LYS A 316 43.63 -44.22 26.79
C LYS A 316 44.99 -44.87 26.47
N ASP A 317 46.02 -44.60 27.28
CA ASP A 317 47.39 -45.07 27.02
C ASP A 317 47.73 -46.41 27.72
N LEU A 318 46.76 -47.02 28.42
CA LEU A 318 46.98 -48.23 29.24
C LEU A 318 46.21 -49.44 28.68
N VAL A 319 46.86 -50.61 28.68
CA VAL A 319 46.20 -51.89 28.35
C VAL A 319 45.61 -52.48 29.62
N VAL A 320 44.31 -52.25 29.83
CA VAL A 320 43.59 -52.66 31.04
C VAL A 320 42.79 -53.96 30.76
N PRO A 321 42.92 -55.01 31.60
CA PRO A 321 42.10 -56.22 31.50
C PRO A 321 40.60 -55.90 31.66
N LYS A 322 39.73 -56.59 30.91
CA LYS A 322 38.27 -56.28 30.85
C LYS A 322 37.58 -56.18 32.21
N LEU A 323 37.87 -57.13 33.12
CA LEU A 323 37.32 -57.15 34.47
C LEU A 323 37.65 -55.89 35.30
N VAL A 324 38.75 -55.20 34.99
CA VAL A 324 39.18 -54.00 35.70
C VAL A 324 38.57 -52.74 35.05
N MET A 325 38.34 -52.75 33.74
CA MET A 325 37.69 -51.65 33.03
C MET A 325 36.23 -51.47 33.49
N ASP A 326 35.51 -52.58 33.68
CA ASP A 326 34.12 -52.56 34.14
C ASP A 326 33.99 -51.88 35.53
N VAL A 327 34.94 -52.16 36.44
CA VAL A 327 34.98 -51.53 37.78
C VAL A 327 35.33 -50.04 37.71
N ILE A 328 36.24 -49.66 36.80
CA ILE A 328 36.62 -48.26 36.59
C ILE A 328 35.44 -47.45 36.06
N ASP A 329 34.69 -47.99 35.10
CA ASP A 329 33.49 -47.32 34.55
C ASP A 329 32.38 -47.20 35.61
N GLU A 330 32.21 -48.19 36.49
CA GLU A 330 31.26 -48.10 37.62
C GLU A 330 31.66 -46.98 38.61
N GLU A 331 32.94 -46.86 38.96
CA GLU A 331 33.42 -45.83 39.89
C GLU A 331 33.41 -44.43 39.26
N LEU A 332 33.72 -44.29 37.97
CA LEU A 332 33.59 -43.01 37.25
C LEU A 332 32.13 -42.53 37.18
N ASN A 333 31.18 -43.44 36.95
CA ASN A 333 29.77 -43.11 37.00
C ASN A 333 29.31 -42.69 38.40
N LYS A 334 29.82 -43.32 39.46
CA LYS A 334 29.54 -42.88 40.84
C LYS A 334 30.12 -41.49 41.12
N LEU A 335 31.33 -41.20 40.65
CA LEU A 335 31.98 -39.90 40.80
C LEU A 335 31.13 -38.74 40.25
N GLY A 336 30.49 -38.93 39.09
CA GLY A 336 29.58 -37.93 38.51
C GLY A 336 28.35 -37.63 39.38
N LEU A 337 27.85 -38.65 40.09
CA LEU A 337 26.67 -38.58 40.96
C LEU A 337 26.95 -38.07 42.39
N LEU A 338 28.19 -38.16 42.87
CA LEU A 338 28.57 -37.76 44.23
C LEU A 338 28.56 -36.24 44.42
N ASP A 339 28.13 -35.75 45.57
CA ASP A 339 28.21 -34.32 45.91
C ASP A 339 29.68 -33.90 46.14
N ASN A 340 30.09 -32.74 45.61
CA ASN A 340 31.46 -32.20 45.72
C ASN A 340 31.90 -31.97 47.18
N HIS A 341 30.94 -31.86 48.10
CA HIS A 341 31.20 -31.68 49.53
C HIS A 341 31.08 -32.96 50.35
N SER A 342 30.77 -34.11 49.71
CA SER A 342 30.72 -35.39 50.40
C SER A 342 32.12 -35.85 50.83
N SER A 343 32.22 -36.54 51.95
CA SER A 343 33.46 -37.16 52.41
C SER A 343 33.96 -38.28 51.48
N GLU A 344 33.11 -38.74 50.56
CA GLU A 344 33.45 -39.75 49.54
C GLU A 344 34.06 -39.13 48.27
N PHE A 345 33.84 -37.83 48.03
CA PHE A 345 34.42 -37.09 46.90
C PHE A 345 35.82 -36.51 47.21
N LYS A 346 36.10 -36.19 48.48
CA LYS A 346 37.40 -35.70 48.96
C LYS A 346 38.39 -36.84 49.18
#